data_AF-A0AAE0ZY64-F1
#
_entry.id   AF-A0AAE0ZY64-F1
#
_cell.length_a   1.000
_cell.length_b   1.000
_cell.length_c   1.000
_cell.angle_alpha   90.00
_cell.angle_beta   90.00
_cell.angle_gamma   90.00
#
_symmetry.space_group_name_H-M   'P 1'
#
loop_
_entity.id
_entity.type
_entity.pdbx_description
1 polymer ?
#
loop_
_entity_poly.entity_id
_entity_poly.type
_entity_poly.pdbx_seq_one_letter_code
_entity_poly.pdbx_strand_id
1 'polypeptide(L)'
;MEKLDHNIMFEDCKHPDGDKNQKNFLRRIQTEQNDFLGRIITGDETWVYSWDPETKRQSAEWRDFDEPRPEKVRRKQGALKVMHMIFFDMNGVILR
;
A
#
# COMPACT_ATOMS: atom_id res chain seq x y z
N MET A 1 -19.52 -18.30 -4.43
CA MET A 1 -18.67 -18.46 -5.63
C MET A 1 -18.50 -17.08 -6.24
N GLU A 2 -17.27 -16.56 -6.22
CA GLU A 2 -16.78 -15.35 -6.94
C GLU A 2 -17.43 -13.99 -6.59
N LYS A 3 -16.75 -12.85 -6.46
CA LYS A 3 -15.35 -12.43 -6.68
C LYS A 3 -15.05 -11.23 -5.75
N LEU A 4 -13.78 -11.05 -5.42
CA LEU A 4 -13.25 -9.92 -4.66
C LEU A 4 -13.28 -8.65 -5.52
N ASP A 5 -13.88 -7.56 -5.02
CA ASP A 5 -13.69 -6.24 -5.62
C ASP A 5 -12.35 -5.66 -5.15
N HIS A 6 -11.29 -6.12 -5.81
CA HIS A 6 -10.02 -5.43 -5.90
C HIS A 6 -10.21 -4.15 -6.73
N ASN A 7 -10.52 -3.04 -6.08
CA ASN A 7 -10.46 -1.72 -6.72
C ASN A 7 -9.76 -0.70 -5.80
N ILE A 8 -8.45 -0.92 -5.61
CA ILE A 8 -7.51 0.21 -5.53
C ILE A 8 -6.91 0.30 -6.93
N MET A 9 -7.60 1.01 -7.80
CA MET A 9 -7.05 1.39 -9.09
C MET A 9 -5.98 2.44 -8.80
N PHE A 10 -4.73 2.00 -8.73
CA PHE A 10 -3.64 2.91 -9.08
C PHE A 10 -3.87 3.22 -10.56
N GLU A 11 -4.32 4.44 -10.87
CA GLU A 11 -4.17 4.93 -12.22
C GLU A 11 -2.66 5.00 -12.50
N ASP A 12 -2.15 4.02 -13.24
CA ASP A 12 -0.83 4.10 -13.83
C ASP A 12 -0.84 5.31 -14.78
N CYS A 13 -0.37 6.46 -14.32
CA CYS A 13 0.00 7.55 -15.21
C CYS A 13 1.13 7.05 -16.11
N LYS A 14 0.79 6.57 -17.31
CA LYS A 14 1.74 6.23 -18.36
C LYS A 14 2.49 7.51 -18.76
N HIS A 15 3.60 7.78 -18.08
CA HIS A 15 4.49 8.88 -18.43
C HIS A 15 5.07 8.60 -19.83
N PRO A 16 5.14 9.58 -20.74
CA PRO A 16 5.62 9.37 -22.11
C PRO A 16 7.07 8.83 -22.17
N ASP A 17 7.87 9.08 -21.13
CA ASP A 17 9.23 8.54 -20.98
C ASP A 17 9.30 7.17 -20.29
N GLY A 18 8.17 6.64 -19.83
CA GLY A 18 8.09 5.35 -19.12
C GLY A 18 8.54 4.16 -19.97
N ASP A 19 8.39 4.24 -21.30
CA ASP A 19 8.70 3.14 -22.22
C ASP A 19 10.20 2.86 -22.36
N LYS A 20 11.06 3.89 -22.40
CA LYS A 20 12.51 3.70 -22.57
C LYS A 20 13.21 3.21 -21.30
N ASN A 21 12.84 3.77 -20.15
CA ASN A 21 13.42 3.37 -18.87
C ASN A 21 13.02 1.94 -18.51
N GLN A 22 11.77 1.57 -18.74
CA GLN A 22 11.29 0.21 -18.52
C GLN A 22 12.03 -0.80 -19.42
N LYS A 23 12.17 -0.52 -20.72
CA LYS A 23 12.90 -1.41 -21.66
C LYS A 23 14.36 -1.61 -21.25
N ASN A 24 15.06 -0.53 -20.88
CA ASN A 24 16.45 -0.63 -20.43
C ASN A 24 16.58 -1.40 -19.11
N PHE A 25 15.65 -1.19 -18.17
CA PHE A 25 15.61 -1.93 -16.91
C PHE A 25 15.41 -3.43 -17.12
N LEU A 26 14.43 -3.82 -17.95
CA LEU A 26 14.17 -5.22 -18.28
C LEU A 26 15.37 -5.86 -18.99
N ARG A 27 16.04 -5.14 -19.90
CA ARG A 27 17.26 -5.62 -20.56
C ARG A 27 18.35 -5.93 -19.54
N ARG A 28 18.58 -5.04 -18.57
CA ARG A 28 19.61 -5.23 -17.53
C ARG A 28 19.30 -6.40 -16.61
N ILE A 29 18.03 -6.62 -16.26
CA ILE A 29 17.62 -7.83 -15.55
C ILE A 29 17.98 -9.09 -16.35
N GLN A 30 17.73 -9.10 -17.67
CA GLN A 30 18.06 -10.26 -18.51
C GLN A 30 19.57 -10.49 -18.65
N THR A 31 20.37 -9.43 -18.76
CA THR A 31 21.82 -9.54 -19.04
C THR A 31 22.68 -9.67 -17.78
N GLU A 32 22.36 -8.92 -16.73
CA GLU A 32 23.16 -8.79 -15.49
C GLU A 32 22.53 -9.55 -14.30
N GLN A 33 21.23 -9.91 -14.38
CA GLN A 33 20.50 -10.68 -13.36
C GLN A 33 20.76 -10.20 -11.92
N ASN A 34 21.33 -11.07 -11.08
CA ASN A 34 21.58 -10.82 -9.66
C ASN A 34 22.59 -9.69 -9.43
N ASP A 35 23.56 -9.48 -10.33
CA ASP A 35 24.53 -8.39 -10.19
C ASP A 35 23.87 -7.02 -10.32
N PHE A 36 22.83 -6.92 -11.16
CA PHE A 36 22.04 -5.70 -11.28
C PHE A 36 21.06 -5.55 -10.13
N LEU A 37 20.30 -6.60 -9.82
CA LEU A 37 19.31 -6.58 -8.73
C LEU A 37 19.95 -6.32 -7.37
N GLY A 38 21.15 -6.86 -7.12
CA GLY A 38 21.87 -6.66 -5.86
C GLY A 38 22.42 -5.26 -5.63
N ARG A 39 22.39 -4.40 -6.65
CA ARG A 39 22.75 -2.97 -6.52
C ARG A 39 21.53 -2.08 -6.30
N ILE A 40 20.32 -2.64 -6.39
CA ILE A 40 19.08 -1.88 -6.22
C ILE A 40 18.77 -1.79 -4.72
N ILE A 41 18.71 -0.56 -4.25
CA ILE A 41 18.06 -0.22 -2.98
C ILE A 41 16.72 0.41 -3.36
N THR A 42 15.65 -0.09 -2.76
CA THR A 42 14.32 0.50 -2.90
C THR A 42 13.79 0.88 -1.52
N GLY A 43 12.77 1.71 -1.48
CA GLY A 43 12.11 2.06 -0.24
C GLY A 43 10.67 2.45 -0.47
N ASP A 44 9.89 2.40 0.61
CA ASP A 44 8.49 2.78 0.63
C ASP A 44 8.17 3.57 1.90
N GLU A 45 7.15 4.40 1.81
CA GLU A 45 6.65 5.23 2.91
C GLU A 45 5.25 4.76 3.28
N THR A 46 5.09 4.28 4.52
CA THR A 46 3.79 3.82 5.01
C THR A 46 3.36 4.61 6.24
N TRP A 47 2.05 4.82 6.36
CA TRP A 47 1.47 5.49 7.52
C TRP A 47 1.03 4.46 8.55
N VAL A 48 1.68 4.48 9.72
CA VAL A 48 1.34 3.60 10.83
C VAL A 48 0.45 4.35 11.82
N TYR A 49 -0.70 3.75 12.11
CA TYR A 49 -1.61 4.23 13.14
C TYR A 49 -1.27 3.57 14.47
N SER A 50 -1.28 4.36 15.54
CA SER A 50 -1.10 3.88 16.92
C SER A 50 -2.24 2.98 17.44
N TRP A 51 -3.30 2.82 16.66
CA TRP A 51 -4.46 2.00 16.96
C TRP A 51 -4.95 1.33 15.67
N ASP A 52 -5.64 0.18 15.79
CA ASP A 52 -6.18 -0.54 14.64
C ASP A 52 -7.53 0.07 14.20
N PRO A 53 -7.60 0.75 13.04
CA PRO A 53 -8.84 1.30 12.55
C PRO A 53 -9.84 0.20 12.22
N GLU A 54 -10.93 0.16 12.98
CA GLU A 54 -12.04 -0.72 12.68
C GLU A 54 -12.50 -0.51 11.23
N THR A 55 -12.37 -1.56 10.43
CA THR A 55 -12.74 -1.52 9.02
C THR A 55 -14.25 -1.35 8.89
N LYS A 56 -14.71 -0.80 7.74
CA LYS A 56 -16.16 -0.67 7.47
C LYS A 56 -16.90 -2.00 7.66
N ARG A 57 -16.26 -3.12 7.31
CA ARG A 57 -16.79 -4.48 7.45
C ARG A 57 -16.85 -4.93 8.92
N GLN A 58 -15.85 -4.60 9.74
CA GLN A 58 -15.90 -4.89 11.18
C GLN A 58 -16.98 -4.05 11.87
N SER A 59 -17.13 -2.78 11.48
CA SER A 59 -18.19 -1.88 12.00
C SER A 59 -19.59 -2.12 11.41
N ALA A 60 -19.79 -3.21 10.66
CA ALA A 60 -21.05 -3.51 10.01
C ALA A 60 -21.95 -4.26 11.00
N GLU A 61 -22.90 -3.52 11.57
CA GLU A 61 -23.94 -4.08 12.42
C GLU A 61 -25.18 -4.39 11.58
N TRP A 62 -25.68 -5.62 11.68
CA TRP A 62 -26.99 -5.99 11.14
C TRP A 62 -28.06 -5.55 12.12
N ARG A 63 -29.09 -4.86 11.62
CA ARG A 63 -30.15 -4.22 12.41
C ARG A 63 -31.50 -4.42 11.72
N ASP A 64 -32.56 -4.46 12.50
CA ASP A 64 -33.94 -4.52 11.99
C ASP A 64 -34.39 -3.16 11.43
N PHE A 65 -35.40 -3.19 10.55
CA PHE A 65 -35.86 -2.01 9.80
C PHE A 65 -36.34 -0.85 10.68
N ASP A 66 -36.88 -1.16 11.86
CA ASP A 66 -37.45 -0.17 12.79
C ASP A 66 -36.44 0.37 13.82
N GLU A 67 -35.18 -0.07 13.79
CA GLU A 67 -34.17 0.41 14.74
C GLU A 67 -33.58 1.79 14.36
N PRO A 68 -33.32 2.67 15.35
CA PRO A 68 -32.70 3.97 15.10
C PRO A 68 -31.28 3.79 14.55
N ARG A 69 -30.87 4.70 13.65
CA ARG A 69 -29.54 4.66 13.04
C ARG A 69 -28.46 4.69 14.12
N PRO A 70 -27.48 3.77 14.10
CA PRO A 70 -26.41 3.77 15.10
C PRO A 70 -25.64 5.08 15.05
N GLU A 71 -25.50 5.71 16.22
CA GLU A 71 -24.68 6.88 16.39
C GLU A 71 -23.21 6.44 16.34
N LYS A 72 -22.63 6.48 15.14
CA LYS A 72 -21.20 6.26 14.99
C LYS A 72 -20.49 7.42 15.66
N VAL A 73 -19.92 7.16 16.83
CA VAL A 73 -18.99 8.10 17.49
C VAL A 73 -17.84 8.31 16.51
N ARG A 74 -17.91 9.40 15.75
CA ARG A 74 -16.77 9.93 14.99
C ARG A 74 -15.78 10.41 16.03
N ARG A 75 -14.92 9.51 16.52
CA ARG A 75 -13.82 9.89 17.38
C ARG A 75 -12.99 10.92 16.62
N LYS A 76 -12.91 12.15 17.14
CA LYS A 76 -11.97 13.15 16.63
C LYS A 76 -10.58 12.58 16.87
N GLN A 77 -10.03 11.97 15.83
CA GLN A 77 -8.68 11.42 15.80
C GLN A 77 -7.70 12.58 16.03
N GLY A 78 -7.27 12.77 17.28
CA GLY A 78 -5.91 13.23 17.56
C GLY A 78 -4.96 12.08 17.22
N ALA A 79 -4.91 11.73 15.93
CA ALA A 79 -4.24 10.54 15.45
C ALA A 79 -2.73 10.74 15.62
N LEU A 80 -2.14 10.04 16.57
CA LEU A 80 -0.72 9.66 16.49
C LEU A 80 -0.59 8.79 15.24
N LYS A 81 -0.32 9.46 14.13
CA LYS A 81 -0.06 8.94 12.80
C LYS A 81 1.42 9.15 12.57
N VAL A 82 2.18 8.07 12.54
CA VAL A 82 3.63 8.13 12.31
C VAL A 82 3.87 7.69 10.87
N MET A 83 4.64 8.49 10.13
CA MET A 83 5.16 8.06 8.84
C MET A 83 6.36 7.17 9.10
N HIS A 84 6.34 5.97 8.53
CA HIS A 84 7.41 5.00 8.64
C HIS A 84 8.04 4.82 7.25
N MET A 85 9.34 5.03 7.16
CA MET A 85 10.10 4.92 5.92
C MET A 85 10.95 3.66 6.00
N ILE A 86 10.81 2.75 5.03
CA ILE A 86 11.56 1.49 5.02
C ILE A 86 12.39 1.45 3.75
N PHE A 87 13.67 1.14 3.89
CA PHE A 87 14.55 0.84 2.76
C PHE A 87 15.01 -0.61 2.82
N PHE A 88 15.05 -1.27 1.67
CA PHE A 88 15.44 -2.67 1.53
C PHE A 88 16.25 -2.92 0.27
N ASP A 89 17.15 -3.90 0.35
CA ASP A 89 17.89 -4.48 -0.78
C ASP A 89 17.50 -5.96 -0.97
N MET A 90 18.26 -6.68 -1.80
CA MET A 90 18.07 -8.11 -2.02
C MET A 90 18.33 -8.98 -0.77
N ASN A 91 19.02 -8.45 0.25
CA ASN A 91 19.42 -9.16 1.46
C ASN A 91 18.49 -8.87 2.64
N GLY A 92 17.73 -7.77 2.59
CA GLY A 92 16.70 -7.46 3.57
C GLY A 92 16.55 -5.97 3.85
N VAL A 93 16.13 -5.64 5.06
CA VAL A 93 15.89 -4.25 5.47
C VAL A 93 17.21 -3.57 5.80
N ILE A 94 17.47 -2.44 5.14
CA ILE A 94 18.66 -1.60 5.37
C ILE A 94 18.37 -0.54 6.43
N LEU A 95 17.22 0.12 6.36
CA LEU A 95 16.83 1.23 7.24
C LEU A 95 15.36 1.14 7.62
N ARG A 96 15.06 1.44 8.89
CA ARG A 96 13.73 1.61 9.48
C ARG A 96 13.68 2.92 10.23
#